data_AF-A0A327TF38-F1
#
_entry.id   AF-A0A327TF38-F1
#
_cell.length_a   1.000
_cell.length_b   1.000
_cell.length_c   1.000
_cell.angle_alpha   90.00
_cell.angle_beta   90.00
_cell.angle_gamma   90.00
#
_symmetry.space_group_name_H-M   'P 1'
#
loop_
_entity.id
_entity.type
_entity.pdbx_description
1 polymer ?
#
loop_
_entity_poly.entity_id
_entity_poly.type
_entity_poly.pdbx_seq_one_letter_code
_entity_poly.pdbx_strand_id
1 'polypeptide(L)' 'MLGERPSVTWTGGGAVRVAVRVRGTDDRESTTAVLAVLARGDRFGHRRSQGREYLWLEVGGAPTTDDDW' A
#
# COMPACT_ATOMS: atom_id res chain seq x y z
N MET A 1 16.71 1.99 7.48
CA MET A 1 15.71 3.09 7.59
C MET A 1 14.69 2.88 6.48
N LEU A 2 13.44 2.53 6.81
CA LEU A 2 12.37 2.39 5.82
C LEU A 2 12.07 3.80 5.26
N GLY A 3 12.42 3.99 3.99
CA GLY A 3 12.52 5.29 3.35
C GLY A 3 11.17 5.97 3.11
N GLU A 4 11.21 7.31 3.13
CA GLU A 4 10.15 8.27 2.77
C GLU A 4 8.80 8.11 3.52
N ARG A 5 8.27 9.24 4.01
CA ARG A 5 7.00 9.26 4.77
C ARG A 5 5.87 8.67 3.91
N PRO A 6 5.05 7.74 4.44
CA PRO A 6 3.97 7.12 3.67
C PRO A 6 2.93 8.18 3.24
N SER A 7 2.37 7.99 2.05
CA SER A 7 1.25 8.81 1.58
C SER A 7 -0.05 8.22 2.11
N VAL A 8 -0.95 9.08 2.61
CA VAL A 8 -2.25 8.69 3.17
C VAL A 8 -3.34 9.47 2.45
N THR A 9 -4.34 8.78 1.94
CA THR A 9 -5.46 9.35 1.18
C THR A 9 -6.79 8.69 1.59
N TRP A 10 -7.89 9.42 1.45
CA TRP A 10 -9.24 8.88 1.67
C TRP A 10 -9.86 8.50 0.33
N THR A 11 -10.46 7.31 0.23
CA THR A 11 -11.14 6.85 -0.99
C THR A 11 -12.59 7.35 -1.02
N GLY A 12 -13.20 7.40 -2.21
CA GLY A 12 -14.62 7.75 -2.37
C GLY A 12 -15.59 6.81 -1.63
N GLY A 13 -15.14 5.59 -1.31
CA GLY A 13 -15.89 4.60 -0.51
C GLY A 13 -15.68 4.67 1.00
N GLY A 14 -14.97 5.69 1.49
CA GLY A 14 -14.73 5.91 2.93
C GLY A 14 -13.57 5.10 3.52
N ALA A 15 -12.74 4.45 2.69
CA ALA A 15 -11.55 3.73 3.15
C ALA A 15 -10.35 4.68 3.29
N VAL A 16 -9.43 4.35 4.20
CA VAL A 16 -8.10 5.01 4.25
C VAL A 16 -7.12 4.21 3.40
N ARG A 17 -6.59 4.80 2.33
CA ARG A 17 -5.55 4.23 1.48
C ARG A 17 -4.18 4.73 1.91
N VAL A 18 -3.28 3.80 2.28
CA VAL A 18 -1.88 4.09 2.65
C VAL A 18 -0.95 3.55 1.57
N ALA A 19 -0.16 4.42 0.96
CA ALA A 19 0.83 4.06 -0.06
C ALA A 19 2.27 4.22 0.46
N VAL A 20 3.07 3.17 0.29
CA VAL A 20 4.46 3.11 0.76
C VAL A 20 5.38 2.87 -0.43
N ARG A 21 6.52 3.58 -0.43
CA ARG A 21 7.58 3.36 -1.40
C ARG A 21 8.61 2.40 -0.83
N VAL A 22 8.84 1.30 -1.51
CA VAL A 22 9.93 0.37 -1.17
C VAL A 22 11.06 0.55 -2.18
N ARG A 23 12.24 0.95 -1.71
CA ARG A 23 13.50 0.85 -2.48
C ARG A 23 14.20 -0.41 -1.98
N GLY A 24 14.44 -1.37 -2.87
CA GLY A 24 14.74 -2.75 -2.48
C GLY A 24 16.04 -2.98 -1.71
N THR A 25 16.06 -4.11 -1.01
CA THR A 25 17.11 -5.13 -0.96
C THR A 25 16.42 -6.46 -0.61
N ASP A 26 17.00 -7.60 -0.97
CA ASP A 26 16.62 -8.96 -0.52
C ASP A 26 16.77 -9.11 1.00
N ASP A 27 16.04 -8.30 1.76
CA ASP A 27 16.06 -8.25 3.20
C ASP A 27 14.75 -8.84 3.74
N ARG A 28 14.89 -10.00 4.37
CA ARG A 28 13.78 -10.75 4.99
C ARG A 28 13.06 -9.90 6.03
N GLU A 29 13.76 -9.03 6.73
CA GLU A 29 13.18 -8.16 7.75
C GLU A 29 12.24 -7.14 7.11
N SER A 30 12.71 -6.45 6.06
CA SER A 30 11.88 -5.53 5.27
C SER A 30 10.66 -6.21 4.65
N THR A 31 10.81 -7.43 4.11
CA THR A 31 9.68 -8.22 3.58
C THR A 31 8.67 -8.55 4.68
N THR A 32 9.15 -8.98 5.84
CA THR A 32 8.30 -9.32 6.99
C THR A 32 7.53 -8.10 7.48
N ALA A 33 8.18 -6.93 7.56
CA ALA A 33 7.54 -5.68 7.95
C ALA A 33 6.45 -5.26 6.95
N VAL A 34 6.70 -5.38 5.64
CA VAL A 34 5.68 -5.10 4.61
C VAL A 34 4.49 -6.05 4.74
N LEU A 35 4.72 -7.35 4.86
CA LEU A 35 3.64 -8.34 5.04
C LEU A 35 2.83 -8.08 6.31
N ALA A 36 3.47 -7.72 7.43
CA ALA A 36 2.80 -7.39 8.68
C ALA A 36 1.88 -6.15 8.56
N VAL A 37 2.25 -5.19 7.71
CA VAL A 37 1.42 -4.01 7.42
C VAL A 37 0.26 -4.38 6.50
N LEU A 38 0.51 -5.15 5.43
CA LEU A 38 -0.53 -5.60 4.50
C LEU A 38 -1.59 -6.47 5.19
N ALA A 39 -1.19 -7.30 6.16
CA ALA A 39 -2.09 -8.13 6.95
C ALA A 39 -3.11 -7.34 7.81
N ARG A 40 -2.93 -6.01 7.96
CA ARG A 40 -3.88 -5.15 8.67
C ARG A 40 -4.93 -4.51 7.77
N GLY A 41 -4.78 -4.61 6.45
CA GLY A 41 -5.72 -4.05 5.48
C GLY A 41 -6.86 -5.02 5.16
N ASP A 42 -8.03 -4.47 4.84
CA ASP A 42 -9.15 -5.22 4.27
C ASP A 42 -8.92 -5.52 2.78
N ARG A 43 -8.22 -4.61 2.08
CA ARG A 43 -7.78 -4.75 0.69
C ARG A 43 -6.34 -4.25 0.54
N PHE A 44 -5.61 -4.83 -0.39
CA PHE A 44 -4.29 -4.35 -0.76
C PHE A 44 -3.99 -4.64 -2.23
N GLY A 45 -3.03 -3.91 -2.79
CA GLY A 45 -2.60 -4.13 -4.16
C GLY A 45 -1.22 -3.54 -4.44
N HIS A 46 -0.76 -3.77 -5.66
CA HIS A 46 0.54 -3.30 -6.12
C HIS A 46 0.41 -2.71 -7.52
N ARG A 47 1.31 -1.77 -7.86
CA ARG A 47 1.46 -1.24 -9.21
C ARG A 47 2.92 -0.94 -9.49
N ARG A 48 3.35 -1.26 -10.70
CA ARG A 48 4.66 -0.84 -11.23
C ARG A 48 4.50 0.36 -12.16
N SER A 49 5.30 1.41 -11.97
CA SER A 49 5.33 2.56 -12.87
C SER A 49 6.71 3.20 -12.91
N GLN A 50 7.23 3.49 -14.11
CA GLN A 50 8.52 4.15 -14.32
C GLN A 50 9.69 3.53 -13.52
N GLY A 51 9.75 2.19 -13.48
CA GLY A 51 10.80 1.46 -12.75
C GLY A 51 10.64 1.50 -11.22
N ARG A 52 9.47 1.90 -10.71
CA ARG A 52 9.16 1.96 -9.28
C ARG A 52 8.02 1.00 -8.95
N GLU A 53 8.12 0.37 -7.78
CA GLU A 53 7.06 -0.44 -7.19
C GLU A 53 6.28 0.39 -6.17
N TYR A 54 4.96 0.34 -6.27
CA TYR A 54 4.02 1.01 -5.37
C TYR A 54 3.13 -0.03 -4.71
N LEU A 55 3.03 0.00 -3.39
CA LEU A 55 2.11 -0.82 -2.62
C LEU A 55 1.05 0.07 -1.98
N TRP A 56 -0.18 -0.43 -1.92
CA TRP A 56 -1.28 0.22 -1.21
C TRP A 56 -2.06 -0.79 -0.38
N LEU A 57 -2.67 -0.30 0.70
CA LEU A 57 -3.67 -1.01 1.49
C LEU A 57 -4.81 -0.08 1.85
N GLU A 58 -5.98 -0.66 2.08
CA GLU A 58 -7.19 0.01 2.51
C GLU A 58 -7.72 -0.61 3.81
N VAL A 59 -8.16 0.25 4.74
CA VAL A 59 -8.81 -0.14 5.99
C VAL A 59 -10.18 0.55 6.06
N GLY A 60 -11.23 -0.24 6.27
CA GLY A 60 -12.62 0.20 6.32
C GLY A 60 -13.21 0.56 4.96
N GLY A 61 -14.46 1.05 4.97
CA GLY A 61 -15.19 1.44 3.77
C GLY A 61 -16.03 0.32 3.14
N ALA A 62 -17.00 0.69 2.30
CA ALA A 62 -17.78 -0.27 1.54
C ALA A 62 -17.00 -0.70 0.27
N PRO A 63 -17.07 -1.98 -0.16
CA PRO A 63 -16.47 -2.41 -1.42
C PRO A 63 -16.98 -1.55 -2.57
N THR A 64 -16.10 -0.74 -3.13
CA THR A 64 -16.34 0.07 -4.32
C THR A 64 -15.62 -0.59 -5.48
N THR A 65 -16.27 -0.68 -6.65
CA THR A 65 -15.61 -0.99 -7.91
C THR A 65 -14.61 0.13 -8.19
N ASP A 66 -13.34 -0.24 -8.28
CA ASP A 66 -12.24 0.67 -8.63
C ASP A 66 -12.36 0.95 -10.15
N ASP A 67 -13.25 1.86 -10.54
CA ASP A 67 -13.46 2.26 -11.95
C ASP A 67 -12.61 3.45 -12.37
N ASP A 68 -12.03 4.17 -11.41
CA ASP A 68 -10.96 5.12 -11.68
C ASP A 68 -9.63 4.38 -11.46
N TRP A 69 -8.73 4.42 -12.46
CA TRP A 69 -7.27 4.24 -12.46
C TRP A 69 -6.70 3.27 -13.49
#